data_AF-A0A6A4WSI8-F1
#
_entry.id   AF-A0A6A4WSI8-F1
#
_cell.length_a   1.000
_cell.length_b   1.000
_cell.length_c   1.000
_cell.angle_alpha   90.00
_cell.angle_beta   90.00
_cell.angle_gamma   90.00
#
_symmetry.space_group_name_H-M   'P 1'
#
loop_
_entity.id
_entity.type
_entity.pdbx_description
1 polymer ?
#
loop_
_entity_poly.entity_id
_entity_poly.type
_entity_poly.pdbx_seq_one_letter_code
_entity_poly.pdbx_strand_id
1 'polypeptide(L)'
;MESLAIYYQGEKAYKHLQKTFVLPSVRCLQKRIEMIQFKPGFQDWILSVMQEKFREAPEHEKLVVLSFDEMQELYSKLGVSAAAPTFELDGVEVVCIHDVPHLIKCLRNTLMKHDILVDDKRASWSHVTEFFEKDSQRTLRSAPKLTRKHVAPNNFQKMKVRYAAQVLSRSVAVGISLYSACG
;
A
#
# COMPACT_ATOMS: atom_id res chain seq x y z
N MET A 1 -5.58 7.57 31.15
CA MET A 1 -5.06 7.06 29.87
C MET A 1 -6.16 6.31 29.12
N GLU A 2 -6.87 5.43 29.81
CA GLU A 2 -7.98 4.63 29.27
C GLU A 2 -9.12 5.45 28.65
N SER A 3 -9.55 6.56 29.28
CA SER A 3 -10.60 7.42 28.73
C SER A 3 -10.20 8.07 27.39
N LEU A 4 -8.91 8.35 27.20
CA LEU A 4 -8.38 8.90 25.95
C LEU A 4 -8.38 7.82 24.85
N ALA A 5 -8.02 6.58 25.21
CA ALA A 5 -8.08 5.44 24.29
C ALA A 5 -9.50 5.21 23.78
N ILE A 6 -10.48 5.17 24.69
CA ILE A 6 -11.92 5.02 24.36
C ILE A 6 -12.39 6.16 23.44
N TYR A 7 -11.98 7.39 23.74
CA TYR A 7 -12.30 8.55 22.90
C TYR A 7 -11.72 8.43 21.48
N TYR A 8 -10.47 7.96 21.34
CA TYR A 8 -9.82 7.75 20.04
C TYR A 8 -10.44 6.60 19.24
N GLN A 9 -11.07 5.61 19.88
CA GLN A 9 -11.82 4.56 19.18
C GLN A 9 -13.16 5.06 18.61
N GLY A 10 -13.72 6.13 19.17
CA GLY A 10 -14.85 6.81 18.56
C GLY A 10 -15.55 7.81 19.47
N GLU A 11 -15.61 9.07 19.04
CA GLU A 11 -16.24 10.16 19.79
C GLU A 11 -17.72 9.89 20.11
N LYS A 12 -18.49 9.34 19.16
CA LYS A 12 -19.91 9.05 19.36
C LYS A 12 -20.13 7.98 20.42
N ALA A 13 -19.31 6.93 20.40
CA ALA A 13 -19.36 5.86 21.40
C ALA A 13 -18.94 6.40 22.77
N TYR A 14 -17.88 7.22 22.84
CA TYR A 14 -17.45 7.87 24.07
C TYR A 14 -18.55 8.75 24.70
N LYS A 15 -19.21 9.60 23.90
CA LYS A 15 -20.33 10.44 24.37
C LYS A 15 -21.52 9.60 24.85
N HIS A 16 -21.75 8.43 24.26
CA HIS A 16 -22.79 7.52 24.72
C HIS A 16 -22.41 6.89 26.07
N LEU A 17 -21.19 6.39 26.21
CA LEU A 17 -20.68 5.80 27.46
C LEU A 17 -20.65 6.81 28.61
N GLN A 18 -20.39 8.09 28.31
CA GLN A 18 -20.39 9.17 29.30
C GLN A 18 -21.77 9.39 29.97
N LYS A 19 -22.85 8.88 29.38
CA LYS A 19 -24.20 8.92 30.01
C LYS A 19 -24.36 7.91 31.13
N THR A 20 -23.59 6.82 31.10
CA THR A 20 -23.70 5.70 32.03
C THR A 20 -22.50 5.64 32.99
N PHE A 21 -21.33 6.03 32.52
CA PHE A 21 -20.08 5.99 33.26
C PHE A 21 -19.56 7.40 33.54
N VAL A 22 -18.86 7.55 34.67
CA VAL A 22 -18.19 8.80 35.05
C VAL A 22 -16.94 8.97 34.20
N LEU A 23 -17.10 9.58 33.03
CA LEU A 23 -16.01 9.85 32.08
C LEU A 23 -15.70 11.34 31.95
N PRO A 24 -14.43 11.74 31.77
CA PRO A 24 -14.04 13.13 31.55
C PRO A 24 -14.78 13.79 30.39
N SER A 25 -15.01 15.10 30.47
CA SER A 25 -15.58 15.84 29.34
C SER A 25 -14.64 15.81 28.13
N VAL A 26 -15.21 15.86 26.91
CA VAL A 26 -14.43 15.91 25.66
C VAL A 26 -13.45 17.09 25.68
N ARG A 27 -13.85 18.23 26.25
CA ARG A 27 -12.98 19.40 26.42
C ARG A 27 -11.76 19.11 27.31
N CYS A 28 -11.93 18.32 28.36
CA CYS A 28 -10.82 17.90 29.22
C CYS A 28 -9.84 16.99 28.46
N LEU A 29 -10.35 16.08 27.64
CA LEU A 29 -9.52 15.24 26.78
C LEU A 29 -8.74 16.06 25.75
N GLN A 30 -9.40 16.99 25.07
CA GLN A 30 -8.77 17.87 24.07
C GLN A 30 -7.65 18.73 24.70
N LYS A 31 -7.91 19.37 25.84
CA LYS A 31 -6.86 20.09 26.60
C LYS A 31 -5.68 19.21 26.98
N ARG A 32 -5.93 17.93 27.28
CA ARG A 32 -4.88 16.97 27.62
C ARG A 32 -4.04 16.58 26.40
N ILE A 33 -4.65 16.52 25.22
CA ILE A 33 -3.96 16.30 23.94
C ILE A 33 -3.12 17.52 23.56
N GLU A 34 -3.65 18.73 23.77
CA GLU A 34 -2.93 20.00 23.51
C GLU A 34 -1.65 20.16 24.33
N MET A 35 -1.56 19.53 25.51
CA MET A 35 -0.33 19.50 26.30
C MET A 35 0.79 18.66 25.65
N ILE A 36 0.46 17.76 24.74
CA ILE A 36 1.45 16.97 23.98
C ILE A 36 1.93 17.84 22.82
N GLN A 37 3.05 18.53 23.01
CA GLN A 37 3.66 19.32 21.95
C GLN A 37 4.47 18.44 21.01
N PHE A 38 3.97 18.24 19.80
CA PHE A 38 4.73 17.64 18.71
C PHE A 38 5.60 18.72 18.04
N LYS A 39 6.91 18.51 18.04
CA LYS A 39 7.86 19.37 17.33
C LYS A 39 8.20 18.79 15.95
N PRO A 40 8.65 19.58 14.97
CA PRO A 40 9.25 19.02 13.75
C PRO A 40 10.48 18.16 14.08
N GLY A 41 10.69 17.08 13.31
CA GLY A 41 11.81 16.17 13.50
C GLY A 41 11.53 15.01 14.46
N PHE A 42 12.60 14.37 14.92
CA PHE A 42 12.51 13.23 15.84
C PHE A 42 11.98 13.65 17.20
N GLN A 43 11.08 12.84 17.75
CA GLN A 43 10.54 13.04 19.09
C GLN A 43 11.30 12.16 20.08
N ASP A 44 12.32 12.73 20.74
CA ASP A 44 13.19 11.99 21.66
C ASP A 44 12.42 11.30 22.80
N TRP A 45 11.34 11.93 23.27
CA TRP A 45 10.50 11.35 24.31
C TRP A 45 9.80 10.07 23.84
N ILE A 46 9.40 9.97 22.56
CA ILE A 46 8.81 8.76 22.00
C ILE A 46 9.86 7.67 21.91
N LEU A 47 11.04 8.01 21.39
CA LEU A 47 12.15 7.06 21.26
C LEU A 47 12.60 6.52 22.63
N SER A 48 12.62 7.36 23.65
CA SER A 48 12.95 6.97 25.03
C SER A 48 11.93 5.98 25.59
N VAL A 49 10.63 6.23 25.37
CA VAL A 49 9.55 5.31 25.78
C VAL A 49 9.62 3.99 25.01
N MET A 50 9.93 4.03 23.71
CA MET A 50 10.14 2.81 22.92
C MET A 50 11.33 2.01 23.43
N GLN A 51 12.46 2.66 23.69
CA GLN A 51 13.65 2.00 24.23
C GLN A 51 13.36 1.30 25.56
N GLU A 52 12.63 1.95 26.46
CA GLU A 52 12.22 1.33 27.73
C GLU A 52 11.34 0.11 27.51
N LYS A 53 10.34 0.23 26.62
CA LYS A 53 9.40 -0.85 26.32
C LYS A 53 10.07 -2.09 25.73
N PHE A 54 11.10 -1.91 24.91
CA PHE A 54 11.81 -3.00 24.23
C PHE A 54 13.13 -3.39 24.91
N ARG A 55 13.41 -2.89 26.12
CA ARG A 55 14.65 -3.18 26.86
C ARG A 55 14.86 -4.68 27.08
N GLU A 56 13.80 -5.38 27.47
CA GLU A 56 13.82 -6.82 27.76
C GLU A 56 13.30 -7.68 26.59
N ALA A 57 12.97 -7.05 25.46
CA ALA A 57 12.49 -7.78 24.30
C ALA A 57 13.63 -8.59 23.64
N PRO A 58 13.34 -9.79 23.13
CA PRO A 58 14.31 -10.56 22.35
C PRO A 58 14.65 -9.86 21.03
N GLU A 59 15.84 -10.14 20.47
CA GLU A 59 16.36 -9.42 19.28
C GLU A 59 15.43 -9.49 18.05
N HIS A 60 14.74 -10.62 17.84
CA HIS A 60 13.81 -10.75 16.70
C HIS A 60 12.58 -9.84 16.81
N GLU A 61 12.19 -9.42 18.01
CA GLU A 61 11.10 -8.46 18.23
C GLU A 61 11.54 -6.99 18.06
N LYS A 62 12.86 -6.75 18.01
CA LYS A 62 13.43 -5.42 17.76
C LYS A 62 13.63 -5.13 16.26
N LEU A 63 13.40 -6.12 15.39
CA LEU A 63 13.45 -5.93 13.95
C LEU A 63 12.30 -5.01 13.51
N VAL A 64 12.65 -3.96 12.78
CA VAL A 64 11.70 -2.94 12.31
C VAL A 64 11.85 -2.68 10.83
N VAL A 65 10.75 -2.25 10.20
CA VAL A 65 10.75 -1.73 8.84
C VAL A 65 10.45 -0.24 8.92
N LEU A 66 11.34 0.57 8.35
CA LEU A 66 11.11 2.00 8.17
C LEU A 66 10.44 2.24 6.82
N SER A 67 9.16 2.60 6.86
CA SER A 67 8.34 2.80 5.65
C SER A 67 8.03 4.28 5.47
N PHE A 68 8.56 4.87 4.40
CA PHE A 68 8.24 6.23 3.97
C PHE A 68 7.78 6.19 2.51
N ASP A 69 6.90 7.14 2.14
CA ASP A 69 6.57 7.36 0.74
C ASP A 69 7.72 8.12 0.05
N GLU A 70 7.87 7.98 -1.27
CA GLU A 70 8.87 8.69 -2.09
C GLU A 70 10.36 8.40 -1.79
N MET A 71 10.71 7.16 -1.44
CA MET A 71 12.09 6.75 -1.10
C MET A 71 13.11 6.73 -2.26
N GLN A 72 12.71 7.04 -3.49
CA GLN A 72 13.60 6.89 -4.66
C GLN A 72 14.83 7.80 -4.61
N GLU A 73 14.66 9.05 -4.17
CA GLU A 73 15.78 9.98 -4.06
C GLU A 73 16.76 9.53 -2.97
N LEU A 74 16.24 8.99 -1.85
CA LEU A 74 17.06 8.45 -0.79
C LEU A 74 17.87 7.24 -1.26
N TYR A 75 17.23 6.31 -1.97
CA TYR A 75 17.93 5.14 -2.53
C TYR A 75 19.04 5.55 -3.48
N SER A 76 18.81 6.56 -4.32
CA SER A 76 19.86 7.11 -5.19
C SER A 76 21.02 7.69 -4.39
N LYS A 77 20.77 8.39 -3.28
CA LYS A 77 21.82 8.98 -2.43
C LYS A 77 22.60 7.92 -1.64
N LEU A 78 21.96 6.80 -1.32
CA LEU A 78 22.56 5.66 -0.61
C LEU A 78 23.26 4.66 -1.55
N GLY A 79 23.28 4.91 -2.86
CA GLY A 79 23.88 4.00 -3.84
C GLY A 79 23.09 2.70 -4.05
N VAL A 80 21.83 2.66 -3.61
CA VAL A 80 20.96 1.49 -3.71
C VAL A 80 20.47 1.36 -5.15
N SER A 81 20.58 0.15 -5.69
CA SER A 81 20.15 -0.18 -7.06
C SER A 81 19.43 -1.53 -7.10
N ALA A 82 18.87 -1.86 -8.26
CA ALA A 82 18.26 -3.18 -8.46
C ALA A 82 19.26 -4.34 -8.32
N ALA A 83 20.55 -4.11 -8.58
CA ALA A 83 21.61 -5.11 -8.44
C ALA A 83 22.21 -5.16 -7.02
N ALA A 84 22.13 -4.04 -6.29
CA ALA A 84 22.62 -3.90 -4.92
C ALA A 84 21.53 -3.22 -4.08
N PRO A 85 20.53 -3.98 -3.58
CA PRO A 85 19.38 -3.44 -2.88
C PRO A 85 19.64 -3.19 -1.39
N THR A 86 20.91 -3.13 -0.98
CA THR A 86 21.33 -2.96 0.41
C THR A 86 22.29 -1.79 0.56
N PHE A 87 22.31 -1.20 1.75
CA PHE A 87 23.33 -0.24 2.16
C PHE A 87 23.76 -0.54 3.60
N GLU A 88 24.96 -0.12 3.98
CA GLU A 88 25.47 -0.31 5.34
C GLU A 88 25.21 0.94 6.19
N LEU A 89 24.74 0.73 7.41
CA LEU A 89 24.58 1.76 8.44
C LEU A 89 25.11 1.22 9.77
N ASP A 90 26.16 1.84 10.31
CA ASP A 90 26.79 1.45 11.58
C ASP A 90 27.17 -0.04 11.68
N GLY A 91 27.68 -0.62 10.58
CA GLY A 91 28.03 -2.05 10.50
C GLY A 91 26.84 -3.00 10.33
N VAL A 92 25.63 -2.46 10.18
CA VAL A 92 24.40 -3.23 9.94
C VAL A 92 24.00 -3.07 8.47
N GLU A 93 23.76 -4.19 7.80
CA GLU A 93 23.19 -4.18 6.45
C GLU A 93 21.68 -3.87 6.53
N VAL A 94 21.27 -2.82 5.84
CA VAL A 94 19.87 -2.40 5.72
C VAL A 94 19.36 -2.74 4.33
N VAL A 95 18.29 -3.53 4.28
CA VAL A 95 17.65 -3.94 3.01
C VAL A 95 16.61 -2.92 2.57
N CYS A 96 16.76 -2.42 1.34
CA CYS A 96 15.82 -1.50 0.72
C CYS A 96 14.75 -2.26 -0.06
N ILE A 97 13.49 -2.07 0.34
CA ILE A 97 12.34 -2.70 -0.32
C ILE A 97 11.49 -1.61 -0.98
N HIS A 98 11.30 -1.73 -2.28
CA HIS A 98 10.39 -0.87 -3.02
C HIS A 98 8.93 -1.18 -2.70
N ASP A 99 8.06 -0.16 -2.79
CA ASP A 99 6.62 -0.33 -2.70
C ASP A 99 6.08 -1.18 -3.87
N VAL A 100 5.90 -2.47 -3.62
CA VAL A 100 5.37 -3.44 -4.57
C VAL A 100 3.99 -3.03 -5.13
N PRO A 101 3.00 -2.62 -4.31
CA PRO A 101 1.76 -2.01 -4.78
C PRO A 101 1.95 -0.88 -5.81
N HIS A 102 2.93 0.00 -5.62
CA HIS A 102 3.25 1.07 -6.57
C HIS A 102 3.87 0.53 -7.86
N LEU A 103 4.77 -0.45 -7.79
CA LEU A 103 5.36 -1.07 -8.98
C LEU A 103 4.29 -1.71 -9.88
N ILE A 104 3.32 -2.42 -9.31
CA ILE A 104 2.20 -3.02 -10.06
C ILE A 104 1.34 -1.96 -10.75
N LYS A 105 1.06 -0.84 -10.05
CA LYS A 105 0.34 0.30 -10.66
C LYS A 105 1.12 0.90 -11.82
N CYS A 106 2.43 1.12 -11.63
CA CYS A 106 3.31 1.65 -12.66
C CYS A 106 3.32 0.74 -13.89
N LEU A 107 3.53 -0.56 -13.71
CA LEU A 107 3.50 -1.54 -14.79
C LEU A 107 2.20 -1.49 -15.59
N ARG A 108 1.04 -1.50 -14.91
CA ARG A 108 -0.26 -1.38 -15.58
C ARG A 108 -0.38 -0.05 -16.33
N ASN A 109 0.00 1.06 -15.69
CA ASN A 109 -0.09 2.39 -16.31
C ASN A 109 0.82 2.53 -17.55
N THR A 110 2.01 1.91 -17.52
CA THR A 110 2.92 1.83 -18.66
C THR A 110 2.29 1.02 -19.77
N LEU A 111 1.80 -0.19 -19.47
CA LEU A 111 1.14 -1.05 -20.47
C LEU A 111 -0.09 -0.37 -21.12
N MET A 112 -0.83 0.45 -20.37
CA MET A 112 -1.95 1.23 -20.90
C MET A 112 -1.55 2.32 -21.90
N LYS A 113 -0.32 2.84 -21.81
CA LYS A 113 0.18 3.96 -22.64
C LYS A 113 1.11 3.48 -23.75
N HIS A 114 1.85 2.42 -23.51
CA HIS A 114 2.93 1.93 -24.34
C HIS A 114 2.89 0.41 -24.40
N ASP A 115 3.29 -0.13 -25.55
CA ASP A 115 3.55 -1.56 -25.66
C ASP A 115 4.84 -1.93 -24.91
N ILE A 116 4.86 -3.12 -24.32
CA ILE A 116 6.03 -3.66 -23.62
C ILE A 116 6.59 -4.83 -24.43
N LEU A 117 7.89 -4.80 -24.71
CA LEU A 117 8.60 -5.89 -25.38
C LEU A 117 9.24 -6.80 -24.33
N VAL A 118 8.95 -8.10 -24.41
CA VAL A 118 9.52 -9.15 -23.56
C VAL A 118 9.88 -10.32 -24.45
N ASP A 119 11.16 -10.71 -24.50
CA ASP A 119 11.65 -11.84 -25.30
C ASP A 119 11.13 -11.83 -26.75
N ASP A 120 11.29 -10.69 -27.43
CA ASP A 120 10.82 -10.39 -28.80
C ASP A 120 9.29 -10.45 -29.00
N LYS A 121 8.53 -10.64 -27.93
CA LYS A 121 7.06 -10.63 -27.95
C LYS A 121 6.53 -9.30 -27.44
N ARG A 122 5.45 -8.84 -28.07
CA ARG A 122 4.81 -7.57 -27.75
C ARG A 122 3.59 -7.79 -26.85
N ALA A 123 3.61 -7.22 -25.66
CA ALA A 123 2.44 -7.06 -24.80
C ALA A 123 1.83 -5.68 -25.03
N SER A 124 0.57 -5.64 -25.47
CA SER A 124 -0.18 -4.41 -25.75
C SER A 124 -1.46 -4.35 -24.92
N TRP A 125 -1.90 -3.15 -24.56
CA TRP A 125 -3.20 -2.95 -23.91
C TRP A 125 -4.40 -3.38 -24.78
N SER A 126 -4.21 -3.36 -26.10
CA SER A 126 -5.20 -3.83 -27.07
C SER A 126 -5.63 -5.27 -26.79
N HIS A 127 -4.68 -6.17 -26.47
CA HIS A 127 -4.97 -7.56 -26.13
C HIS A 127 -5.89 -7.68 -24.91
N VAL A 128 -5.68 -6.85 -23.88
CA VAL A 128 -6.52 -6.84 -22.67
C VAL A 128 -7.92 -6.30 -22.98
N THR A 129 -8.00 -5.29 -23.86
CA THR A 129 -9.26 -4.65 -24.26
C THR A 129 -10.12 -5.59 -25.10
N GLU A 130 -9.52 -6.24 -26.11
CA GLU A 130 -10.19 -7.22 -26.97
C GLU A 130 -10.66 -8.44 -26.17
N PHE A 131 -9.82 -8.97 -25.29
CA PHE A 131 -10.20 -10.07 -24.39
C PHE A 131 -11.41 -9.68 -23.53
N PHE A 132 -11.39 -8.49 -22.92
CA PHE A 132 -12.51 -8.02 -22.11
C PHE A 132 -13.80 -7.91 -22.94
N GLU A 133 -13.73 -7.38 -24.15
CA GLU A 133 -14.90 -7.24 -25.03
C GLU A 133 -15.52 -8.60 -25.37
N LYS A 134 -14.70 -9.59 -25.73
CA LYS A 134 -15.16 -10.95 -26.03
C LYS A 134 -15.67 -11.70 -24.79
N ASP A 135 -14.99 -11.58 -23.65
CA ASP A 135 -15.37 -12.25 -22.39
C ASP A 135 -16.64 -11.66 -21.78
N SER A 136 -16.81 -10.34 -21.86
CA SER A 136 -17.96 -9.64 -21.27
C SER A 136 -19.31 -10.00 -21.91
N GLN A 137 -19.31 -10.53 -23.13
CA GLN A 137 -20.51 -10.96 -23.86
C GLN A 137 -20.92 -12.41 -23.53
N ARG A 138 -20.08 -13.17 -22.82
CA ARG A 138 -20.36 -14.57 -22.48
C ARG A 138 -21.15 -14.67 -21.19
N THR A 139 -22.02 -15.68 -21.11
CA THR A 139 -22.73 -16.05 -19.88
C THR A 139 -21.76 -16.55 -18.81
N LEU A 140 -20.81 -17.40 -19.21
CA LEU A 140 -19.73 -17.88 -18.34
C LEU A 140 -18.43 -17.17 -18.71
N ARG A 141 -18.00 -16.28 -17.81
CA ARG A 141 -16.84 -15.43 -17.99
C ARG A 141 -15.59 -16.11 -17.43
N SER A 142 -14.51 -16.11 -18.20
CA SER A 142 -13.18 -16.60 -17.79
C SER A 142 -12.51 -15.62 -16.82
N ALA A 143 -12.79 -14.32 -16.94
CA ALA A 143 -12.27 -13.29 -16.04
C ALA A 143 -13.39 -12.40 -15.46
N PRO A 144 -14.28 -12.93 -14.59
CA PRO A 144 -15.48 -12.22 -14.14
C PRO A 144 -15.17 -10.93 -13.36
N LYS A 145 -14.00 -10.85 -12.71
CA LYS A 145 -13.53 -9.67 -11.97
C LYS A 145 -13.13 -8.51 -12.88
N LEU A 146 -12.79 -8.78 -14.15
CA LEU A 146 -12.43 -7.76 -15.12
C LEU A 146 -13.70 -7.00 -15.53
N THR A 147 -13.68 -5.68 -15.40
CA THR A 147 -14.83 -4.81 -15.68
C THR A 147 -14.36 -3.56 -16.42
N ARG A 148 -15.30 -2.73 -16.91
CA ARG A 148 -14.95 -1.47 -17.60
C ARG A 148 -14.04 -0.56 -16.78
N LYS A 149 -14.14 -0.60 -15.45
CA LYS A 149 -13.26 0.15 -14.51
C LYS A 149 -11.79 -0.28 -14.56
N HIS A 150 -11.49 -1.44 -15.13
CA HIS A 150 -10.14 -1.95 -15.31
C HIS A 150 -9.54 -1.53 -16.65
N VAL A 151 -10.35 -1.61 -17.71
CA VAL A 151 -9.94 -1.39 -19.11
C VAL A 151 -9.95 0.10 -19.47
N ALA A 152 -10.93 0.84 -18.95
CA ALA A 152 -11.09 2.29 -19.14
C ALA A 152 -11.28 3.02 -17.79
N PRO A 153 -10.26 3.00 -16.88
CA PRO A 153 -10.33 3.63 -15.58
C PRO A 153 -10.27 5.17 -15.67
N ASN A 154 -11.07 5.84 -14.83
CA ASN A 154 -10.88 7.27 -14.55
C ASN A 154 -9.67 7.52 -13.61
N ASN A 155 -9.31 8.78 -13.35
CA ASN A 155 -8.13 9.14 -12.55
C ASN A 155 -8.15 8.52 -11.13
N PHE A 156 -9.28 8.57 -10.43
CA PHE A 156 -9.42 7.96 -9.10
C PHE A 156 -9.31 6.43 -9.15
N GLN A 157 -9.83 5.81 -10.22
CA GLN A 157 -9.74 4.36 -10.42
C GLN A 157 -8.31 3.93 -10.80
N LYS A 158 -7.56 4.75 -11.55
CA LYS A 158 -6.16 4.50 -11.86
C LYS A 158 -5.31 4.38 -10.58
N MET A 159 -5.62 5.14 -9.53
CA MET A 159 -4.88 5.05 -8.26
C MET A 159 -5.13 3.77 -7.46
N LYS A 160 -6.21 3.03 -7.76
CA LYS A 160 -6.56 1.81 -7.00
C LYS A 160 -5.71 0.62 -7.46
N VAL A 161 -4.71 0.26 -6.63
CA VAL A 161 -3.82 -0.90 -6.83
C VAL A 161 -4.60 -2.17 -7.15
N ARG A 162 -5.76 -2.38 -6.50
CA ARG A 162 -6.60 -3.57 -6.73
C ARG A 162 -6.93 -3.80 -8.21
N TYR A 163 -7.22 -2.73 -8.96
CA TYR A 163 -7.57 -2.87 -10.37
C TYR A 163 -6.35 -3.20 -11.21
N ALA A 164 -5.18 -2.64 -10.88
CA ALA A 164 -3.93 -3.00 -11.55
C ALA A 164 -3.58 -4.48 -11.31
N ALA A 165 -3.67 -4.94 -10.06
CA ALA A 165 -3.44 -6.35 -9.70
C ALA A 165 -4.44 -7.31 -10.37
N GLN A 166 -5.71 -6.92 -10.49
CA GLN A 166 -6.74 -7.73 -11.15
C GLN A 166 -6.51 -7.83 -12.67
N VAL A 167 -6.07 -6.75 -13.32
CA VAL A 167 -5.69 -6.77 -14.75
C VAL A 167 -4.52 -7.72 -14.98
N LEU A 168 -3.48 -7.64 -14.14
CA LEU A 168 -2.26 -8.45 -14.26
C LEU A 168 -2.36 -9.81 -13.55
N SER A 169 -3.57 -10.36 -13.47
CA SER A 169 -3.83 -11.62 -12.74
C SER A 169 -3.71 -12.85 -13.62
N ARG A 170 -3.43 -14.00 -12.99
CA ARG A 170 -3.40 -15.31 -13.65
C ARG A 170 -4.70 -15.61 -14.42
N SER A 171 -5.86 -15.29 -13.87
CA SER A 171 -7.15 -15.51 -14.54
C SER A 171 -7.29 -14.75 -15.85
N VAL A 172 -6.77 -13.51 -15.92
CA VAL A 172 -6.78 -12.72 -17.16
C VAL A 172 -5.78 -13.31 -18.16
N ALA A 173 -4.58 -13.70 -17.71
CA ALA A 173 -3.59 -14.34 -18.59
C ALA A 173 -4.08 -15.67 -19.20
N VAL A 174 -4.70 -16.53 -18.40
CA VAL A 174 -5.31 -17.78 -18.88
C VAL A 174 -6.48 -17.50 -19.81
N GLY A 175 -7.33 -16.51 -19.48
CA GLY A 175 -8.44 -16.09 -20.34
C GLY A 175 -7.95 -15.61 -21.71
N ILE A 176 -6.94 -14.75 -21.76
CA ILE A 176 -6.34 -14.30 -23.03
C ILE A 176 -5.80 -15.51 -23.82
N SER A 177 -5.09 -16.42 -23.16
CA SER A 177 -4.51 -17.61 -23.80
C SER A 177 -5.58 -18.55 -24.37
N LEU A 178 -6.67 -18.77 -23.63
CA LEU A 178 -7.81 -19.58 -24.08
C LEU A 178 -8.44 -18.99 -25.35
N TYR A 179 -8.66 -17.68 -25.38
CA TYR A 179 -9.28 -17.01 -26.53
C TYR A 179 -8.34 -16.92 -27.73
N SER A 180 -7.03 -16.93 -27.50
CA SER A 180 -6.03 -17.05 -28.57
C SER A 180 -5.93 -18.45 -29.15
N ALA A 181 -6.29 -19.50 -28.39
CA ALA A 181 -6.23 -20.89 -28.84
C ALA A 181 -7.53 -21.37 -29.50
N CYS A 182 -8.67 -20.76 -29.14
CA CYS A 182 -9.99 -21.11 -29.67
C CYS A 182 -10.50 -20.17 -30.77
N GLY A 183 -9.76 -19.10 -31.10
CA GLY A 183 -10.03 -18.21 -32.23
C GLY A 183 -9.22 -18.61 -33.45
#